data_AF-A0A954U3D7-F1
#
_entry.id   AF-A0A954U3D7-F1
#
_cell.length_a   1.000
_cell.length_b   1.000
_cell.length_c   1.000
_cell.angle_alpha   90.00
_cell.angle_beta   90.00
_cell.angle_gamma   90.00
#
_symmetry.space_group_name_H-M   'P 1'
#
loop_
_entity.id
_entity.type
_entity.pdbx_description
1 polymer ?
#
loop_
_entity_poly.entity_id
_entity_poly.type
_entity_poly.pdbx_seq_one_letter_code
_entity_poly.pdbx_strand_id
1 'polypeptide(L)' 'GIAGVGAALLGWVADQTSIEYVYRICAFLPAAGLLTIFLPMPHPRRYHRQRTV' A
#
# COMPACT_ATOMS: atom_id res chain seq x y z
N GLY A 1 -9.30 -6.63 5.78
CA GLY A 1 -8.78 -5.59 4.85
C GLY A 1 -7.32 -5.34 5.11
N ILE A 2 -6.58 -4.77 4.15
CA ILE A 2 -5.12 -4.59 4.22
C ILE A 2 -4.64 -3.80 5.45
N ALA A 3 -5.40 -2.80 5.89
CA ALA A 3 -5.10 -2.03 7.10
C ALA A 3 -5.16 -2.86 8.38
N GLY A 4 -6.10 -3.82 8.47
CA GLY A 4 -6.22 -4.70 9.63
C GLY A 4 -5.09 -5.73 9.72
N VAL A 5 -4.64 -6.24 8.57
CA VAL A 5 -3.48 -7.16 8.50
C VAL A 5 -2.20 -6.42 8.88
N GLY A 6 -2.02 -5.19 8.38
CA GLY A 6 -0.90 -4.32 8.74
C GLY A 6 -0.88 -3.98 10.24
N ALA A 7 -2.03 -3.66 10.84
CA ALA A 7 -2.12 -3.36 12.26
C ALA A 7 -1.75 -4.56 13.15
N ALA A 8 -2.16 -5.78 12.78
CA ALA A 8 -1.80 -6.99 13.52
C ALA A 8 -0.30 -7.30 13.43
N LEU A 9 0.30 -7.20 12.25
CA LEU A 9 1.74 -7.38 12.04
C LEU A 9 2.57 -6.30 12.76
N LEU A 10 2.20 -5.02 12.62
CA LEU A 10 2.89 -3.92 13.29
C LEU A 10 2.73 -3.98 14.80
N GLY A 11 1.59 -4.43 15.32
CA GLY A 11 1.38 -4.66 16.76
C GLY A 11 2.30 -5.74 17.30
N TRP A 12 2.48 -6.84 16.58
CA TRP A 12 3.43 -7.90 16.96
C TRP A 12 4.89 -7.43 16.90
N VAL A 13 5.25 -6.62 15.89
CA VAL A 13 6.58 -6.02 15.78
C VAL A 13 6.82 -4.99 16.89
N ALA A 14 5.82 -4.20 17.28
CA ALA A 14 5.92 -3.22 18.36
C ALA A 14 6.27 -3.87 19.70
N ASP A 15 5.71 -5.06 19.96
CA ASP A 15 5.95 -5.82 21.19
C ASP A 15 7.40 -6.32 21.29
N GLN A 16 8.00 -6.71 20.16
CA GLN A 16 9.39 -7.19 20.12
C GLN A 16 10.45 -6.08 19.97
N THR A 17 10.11 -4.98 19.31
CA THR A 17 11.11 -3.95 18.88
C THR A 17 10.85 -2.56 19.46
N SER A 18 9.82 -2.41 20.30
CA SER A 18 9.31 -1.14 20.84
C SER A 18 8.49 -0.29 19.86
N ILE A 19 7.55 0.48 20.42
CA ILE A 19 6.65 1.37 19.68
C ILE A 19 7.40 2.42 18.83
N GLU A 20 8.58 2.84 19.30
CA GLU A 20 9.42 3.83 18.62
C GLU A 20 9.93 3.33 17.27
N TYR A 21 10.28 2.04 17.17
CA TYR A 21 10.71 1.43 15.92
C TYR A 21 9.58 1.38 14.89
N VAL A 22 8.37 1.04 15.33
CA VAL A 22 7.17 1.05 14.49
C VAL A 22 6.85 2.45 13.98
N TYR A 23 6.99 3.47 14.84
CA TYR A 23 6.83 4.87 14.43
C TYR A 23 7.83 5.28 13.35
N ARG A 24 9.09 4.89 13.50
CA ARG A 24 10.12 5.12 12.48
C ARG A 24 9.76 4.45 11.16
N ILE A 25 9.27 3.21 11.16
CA ILE A 25 8.83 2.52 9.95
C ILE A 25 7.63 3.21 9.30
N CYS A 26 6.59 3.54 10.08
CA CYS A 26 5.40 4.25 9.59
C CYS A 26 5.74 5.61 8.98
N ALA A 27 6.78 6.29 9.44
CA ALA A 27 7.25 7.55 8.84
C ALA A 27 7.76 7.38 7.40
N PHE A 28 8.17 6.17 6.99
CA PHE A 28 8.62 5.88 5.62
C PHE A 28 7.49 5.38 4.69
N LEU A 29 6.35 4.93 5.22
CA LEU A 29 5.20 4.52 4.41
C LEU A 29 4.69 5.62 3.45
N PRO A 30 4.61 6.91 3.85
CA PRO A 30 4.29 8.01 2.94
C PRO A 30 5.29 8.14 1.78
N ALA A 31 6.57 7.89 2.03
CA ALA A 31 7.59 7.91 0.97
C ALA A 31 7.40 6.75 -0.02
N ALA A 32 7.03 5.57 0.48
CA ALA A 32 6.64 4.44 -0.38
C ALA A 32 5.38 4.75 -1.21
N GLY A 33 4.38 5.39 -0.60
CA GLY A 33 3.18 5.88 -1.29
C GLY A 33 3.50 6.93 -2.36
N LEU A 34 4.41 7.86 -2.06
CA LEU A 34 4.88 8.88 -2.99
C LEU A 34 5.61 8.24 -4.19
N LEU A 35 6.38 7.18 -3.96
CA LEU A 35 7.05 6.43 -5.03
C LEU A 35 6.04 5.84 -6.03
N THR A 36 4.85 5.45 -5.57
CA THR A 36 3.76 4.96 -6.43
C THR A 36 3.22 6.01 -7.40
N ILE A 37 3.34 7.31 -7.10
CA ILE A 37 2.93 8.39 -8.01
C ILE A 37 3.83 8.43 -9.25
N PHE A 38 5.09 8.00 -9.11
CA PHE A 38 6.01 7.86 -10.24
C PHE A 38 5.73 6.63 -11.10
N LEU A 39 4.83 5.74 -10.67
CA LEU A 39 4.44 4.60 -11.48
C LEU A 39 3.54 5.08 -12.64
N PRO A 40 3.94 4.89 -13.91
CA PRO A 40 3.15 5.34 -15.05
C PRO A 40 1.80 4.62 -15.04
N MET A 41 0.73 5.41 -14.94
CA MET A 41 -0.62 4.90 -14.90
C MET A 41 -0.89 4.13 -16.20
N PRO A 42 -1.28 2.85 -16.13
CA PRO A 42 -1.54 2.07 -17.33
C PRO A 42 -2.69 2.72 -18.12
N HIS A 43 -2.49 2.89 -19.43
CA HIS A 43 -3.51 3.45 -20.31
C HIS A 43 -4.78 2.59 -20.16
N PRO A 44 -5.96 3.20 -19.93
CA PRO A 44 -7.20 2.45 -19.86
C PRO A 44 -7.38 1.76 -21.21
N ARG A 45 -7.15 0.45 -21.23
CA ARG A 45 -7.49 -0.40 -22.37
C ARG A 45 -8.98 -0.25 -22.57
N ARG A 46 -9.38 0.53 -23.59
CA ARG A 46 -10.76 0.59 -24.05
C ARG A 46 -11.16 -0.84 -24.41
N TYR A 47 -11.92 -1.47 -23.53
CA TYR A 47 -12.57 -2.74 -23.81
C TYR A 47 -13.55 -2.48 -24.94
N HIS A 48 -13.16 -2.85 -26.16
CA HIS A 48 -14.02 -2.78 -27.33
C HIS A 48 -15.10 -3.83 -27.12
N ARG A 49 -16.20 -3.43 -26.49
CA ARG A 49 -17.41 -4.23 -26.35
C ARG A 49 -17.94 -4.45 -27.76
N GLN A 50 -17.55 -5.58 -28.35
CA GLN A 50 -18.18 -6.12 -29.55
C GLN A 50 -19.67 -6.23 -29.23
N ARG A 51 -20.45 -5.29 -29.81
CA ARG A 51 -21.88 -5.46 -29.99
C ARG A 51 -22.03 -6.56 -31.02
N THR A 52 -22.21 -7.79 -30.56
CA THR A 52 -22.85 -8.82 -31.36
C THR A 52 -24.34 -8.51 -31.34
N VAL A 53 -24.83 -8.16 -32.52
CA VAL A 53 -26.26 -8.06 -32.89
C VAL A 53 -26.95 -9.41 -32.77
#